data_AF-A0A3E2W4M7-F1
#
_entry.id   AF-A0A3E2W4M7-F1
#
_cell.length_a   1.000
_cell.length_b   1.000
_cell.length_c   1.000
_cell.angle_alpha   90.00
_cell.angle_beta   90.00
_cell.angle_gamma   90.00
#
_symmetry.space_group_name_H-M   'P 1'
#
loop_
_entity.id
_entity.type
_entity.pdbx_description
1 polymer ?
#
loop_
_entity_poly.entity_id
_entity_poly.type
_entity_poly.pdbx_seq_one_letter_code
_entity_poly.pdbx_strand_id
1 'polypeptide(L)'
;MEICELDIAAYRGKALKVRYTTSYVYEAVVNQNAACFGVMFQRTALPKPLSCGFDDIWGSEWLTKPELYGECVDGQIVGLLEICMEDWSQRLRISNLFVEPADRGRGCATRLLEHAIQVARQRDIRCVLLETQSCNDPAIQCYLRSGFVFLGCDLSVGSNQDIQRKNVRIEMGYYL
;
A
#
# COMPACT_ATOMS: atom_id res chain seq x y z
N MET A 1 1.71 20.58 -10.52
CA MET A 1 1.98 19.26 -9.93
C MET A 1 1.62 18.24 -10.98
N GLU A 2 2.59 17.45 -11.38
CA GLU A 2 2.53 16.59 -12.55
C GLU A 2 3.04 15.21 -12.15
N ILE A 3 2.37 14.16 -12.62
CA ILE A 3 2.86 12.79 -12.48
C ILE A 3 3.63 12.46 -13.74
N CYS A 4 4.89 12.07 -13.59
CA CYS A 4 5.75 11.66 -14.68
C CYS A 4 6.13 10.19 -14.56
N GLU A 5 6.26 9.52 -15.69
CA GLU A 5 6.86 8.19 -15.75
C GLU A 5 8.37 8.31 -15.52
N LEU A 6 8.93 7.38 -14.76
CA LEU A 6 10.33 7.32 -14.40
C LEU A 6 10.96 6.02 -14.92
N ASP A 7 12.23 6.09 -15.31
CA ASP A 7 12.98 4.91 -15.69
C ASP A 7 13.25 4.01 -14.47
N ILE A 8 12.53 2.89 -14.38
CA ILE A 8 12.71 1.90 -13.31
C ILE A 8 14.14 1.36 -13.24
N ALA A 9 14.89 1.30 -14.35
CA ALA A 9 16.28 0.85 -14.34
C ALA A 9 17.17 1.79 -13.52
N ALA A 10 16.86 3.10 -13.52
CA ALA A 10 17.56 4.09 -12.71
C ALA A 10 17.24 3.99 -11.22
N TYR A 11 16.17 3.27 -10.82
CA TYR A 11 15.76 3.11 -9.42
C TYR A 11 16.01 1.71 -8.86
N ARG A 12 16.15 0.70 -9.73
CA ARG A 12 16.32 -0.69 -9.34
C ARG A 12 17.40 -0.88 -8.27
N GLY A 13 17.04 -1.54 -7.17
CA GLY A 13 17.92 -1.83 -6.05
C GLY A 13 18.18 -0.64 -5.11
N LYS A 14 17.69 0.57 -5.42
CA LYS A 14 17.77 1.70 -4.49
C LYS A 14 16.89 1.42 -3.28
N ALA A 15 17.43 1.71 -2.09
CA ALA A 15 16.74 1.49 -0.84
C ALA A 15 15.49 2.38 -0.73
N LEU A 16 14.37 1.76 -0.39
CA LEU A 16 13.12 2.38 0.03
C LEU A 16 13.00 2.24 1.54
N LYS A 17 13.06 3.35 2.26
CA LYS A 17 12.94 3.36 3.73
C LYS A 17 11.65 4.03 4.14
N VAL A 18 10.63 3.22 4.39
CA VAL A 18 9.32 3.71 4.82
C VAL A 18 9.33 3.89 6.33
N ARG A 19 9.05 5.10 6.80
CA ARG A 19 8.90 5.44 8.22
C ARG A 19 7.66 6.27 8.41
N TYR A 20 6.87 5.98 9.45
CA TYR A 20 5.66 6.72 9.80
C TYR A 20 5.33 6.56 11.28
N THR A 21 4.47 7.44 11.78
CA THR A 21 3.92 7.36 13.12
C THR A 21 2.44 7.08 13.03
N THR A 22 1.94 6.19 13.89
CA THR A 22 0.53 5.85 13.96
C THR A 22 -0.03 6.04 15.36
N SER A 23 -1.25 6.55 15.47
CA SER A 23 -2.00 6.66 16.73
C SER A 23 -3.16 5.67 16.82
N TYR A 24 -3.42 4.93 15.74
CA TYR A 24 -4.44 3.90 15.67
C TYR A 24 -3.85 2.64 15.03
N VAL A 25 -4.49 1.50 15.25
CA VAL A 25 -4.23 0.29 14.49
C VAL A 25 -5.55 -0.34 14.08
N TYR A 26 -5.50 -1.27 13.13
CA TYR A 26 -6.59 -2.18 12.84
C TYR A 26 -6.31 -3.52 13.52
N GLU A 27 -6.97 -3.79 14.64
CA GLU A 27 -6.80 -5.05 15.37
C GLU A 27 -7.56 -6.18 14.69
N ALA A 28 -6.86 -7.28 14.38
CA ALA A 28 -7.45 -8.48 13.82
C ALA A 28 -8.19 -9.26 14.91
N VAL A 29 -9.51 -9.41 14.77
CA VAL A 29 -10.38 -10.23 15.61
C VAL A 29 -10.76 -11.47 14.81
N VAL A 30 -10.14 -12.60 15.13
CA VAL A 30 -10.36 -13.88 14.45
C VAL A 30 -11.44 -14.67 15.19
N ASN A 31 -12.42 -15.16 14.44
CA ASN A 31 -13.38 -16.14 14.92
C ASN A 31 -13.28 -17.38 14.05
N GLN A 32 -13.08 -18.55 14.66
CA GLN A 32 -12.98 -19.81 13.93
C GLN A 32 -13.56 -20.96 14.77
N ASN A 33 -14.52 -21.66 14.18
CA ASN A 33 -15.11 -22.89 14.68
C ASN A 33 -15.61 -23.74 13.50
N ALA A 34 -16.29 -24.86 13.78
CA ALA A 34 -16.79 -25.76 12.74
C ALA A 34 -17.87 -25.14 11.82
N ALA A 35 -18.59 -24.12 12.28
CA ALA A 35 -19.69 -23.49 11.55
C ALA A 35 -19.30 -22.18 10.86
N CYS A 36 -18.28 -21.47 11.35
CA CYS A 36 -17.81 -20.24 10.73
C CYS A 36 -16.32 -19.99 10.96
N PHE A 37 -15.71 -19.28 10.01
CA PHE A 37 -14.38 -18.72 10.15
C PHE A 37 -14.34 -17.34 9.51
N GLY A 38 -13.56 -16.43 10.09
CA GLY A 38 -13.42 -15.09 9.57
C GLY A 38 -12.52 -14.23 10.44
N VAL A 39 -12.20 -13.06 9.91
CA VAL A 39 -11.41 -12.04 10.57
C VAL A 39 -12.09 -10.70 10.37
N MET A 40 -12.23 -9.95 11.46
CA MET A 40 -12.64 -8.56 11.41
C MET A 40 -11.47 -7.68 11.80
N PHE A 41 -11.36 -6.51 11.17
CA PHE A 41 -10.36 -5.53 11.53
C PHE A 41 -11.02 -4.33 12.20
N GLN A 42 -10.79 -4.15 13.49
CA GLN A 42 -11.35 -3.06 14.26
C GLN A 42 -10.32 -1.95 14.44
N ARG A 43 -10.65 -0.74 14.00
CA ARG A 43 -9.78 0.43 14.22
C ARG A 43 -9.81 0.84 15.69
N THR A 44 -8.70 0.73 16.40
CA THR A 44 -8.57 1.06 17.83
C THR A 44 -7.51 2.14 18.05
N ALA A 45 -7.74 3.02 19.01
CA ALA A 45 -6.75 4.03 19.41
C ALA A 45 -5.65 3.39 20.25
N LEU A 46 -4.41 3.78 20.01
CA LEU A 46 -3.27 3.38 20.83
C LEU A 46 -3.14 4.32 22.03
N PRO A 47 -2.74 3.82 23.22
CA PRO A 47 -2.48 4.68 24.38
C PRO A 47 -1.38 5.72 24.13
N LYS A 48 -0.42 5.40 23.26
CA LYS A 48 0.64 6.29 22.79
C LYS A 48 0.92 6.00 21.31
N PRO A 49 1.29 7.01 20.51
CA PRO A 49 1.69 6.78 19.13
C PRO A 49 2.87 5.82 19.00
N LEU A 50 2.88 5.00 17.96
CA LEU A 50 3.97 4.09 17.63
C LEU A 50 4.73 4.59 16.41
N SER A 51 6.06 4.50 16.46
CA SER A 51 6.91 4.66 15.28
C SER A 51 7.05 3.33 14.57
N CYS A 52 6.66 3.30 13.30
CA CYS A 52 6.61 2.11 12.47
C CYS A 52 7.39 2.34 11.18
N GLY A 53 7.67 1.25 10.47
CA GLY A 53 8.35 1.32 9.20
C GLY A 53 8.88 -0.02 8.75
N PHE A 54 9.36 -0.04 7.51
CA PHE A 54 10.01 -1.17 6.89
C PHE A 54 11.03 -0.65 5.88
N ASP A 55 11.96 -1.53 5.53
CA ASP A 55 12.93 -1.30 4.47
C ASP A 55 12.59 -2.23 3.31
N ASP A 56 12.68 -1.71 2.10
CA ASP A 56 12.48 -2.43 0.85
C ASP A 56 13.42 -1.84 -0.22
N ILE A 57 13.27 -2.26 -1.47
CA ILE A 57 13.96 -1.72 -2.64
C ILE A 57 12.97 -1.46 -3.77
N TRP A 58 13.26 -0.45 -4.58
CA TRP A 58 12.58 -0.27 -5.85
C TRP A 58 13.03 -1.31 -6.88
N GLY A 59 12.12 -1.75 -7.73
CA GLY A 59 12.37 -2.67 -8.82
C GLY A 59 12.80 -4.06 -8.34
N SER A 60 12.20 -4.55 -7.26
CA SER A 60 12.46 -5.88 -6.70
C SER A 60 12.43 -6.98 -7.77
N GLU A 61 13.31 -7.97 -7.66
CA GLU A 61 13.52 -9.00 -8.70
C GLU A 61 12.30 -9.91 -8.95
N TRP A 62 11.43 -10.05 -7.96
CA TRP A 62 10.21 -10.84 -8.04
C TRP A 62 9.07 -10.11 -8.78
N LEU A 63 9.23 -8.82 -9.07
CA LEU A 63 8.27 -8.04 -9.85
C LEU A 63 8.42 -8.30 -11.34
N THR A 64 7.31 -8.59 -12.01
CA THR A 64 7.29 -8.77 -13.47
C THR A 64 6.97 -7.43 -14.13
N LYS A 65 7.94 -6.91 -14.92
CA LYS A 65 7.84 -5.64 -15.66
C LYS A 65 7.28 -4.47 -14.81
N PRO A 66 7.93 -4.12 -13.69
CA PRO A 66 7.51 -2.98 -12.88
C PRO A 66 7.61 -1.66 -13.66
N GLU A 67 6.60 -0.81 -13.47
CA GLU A 67 6.55 0.56 -13.96
C GLU A 67 6.62 1.50 -12.77
N LEU A 68 7.31 2.64 -12.93
CA LEU A 68 7.54 3.60 -11.86
C LEU A 68 7.06 4.98 -12.27
N TYR A 69 6.32 5.62 -11.38
CA TYR A 69 5.79 6.96 -11.56
C TYR A 69 6.20 7.85 -10.40
N GLY A 70 6.49 9.12 -10.70
CA GLY A 70 6.87 10.12 -9.72
C GLY A 70 5.90 11.29 -9.72
N GLU A 71 5.57 11.78 -8.53
CA GLU A 71 4.93 13.09 -8.40
C GLU A 71 6.00 14.18 -8.29
N CYS A 72 5.98 15.12 -9.22
CA CYS A 72 6.93 16.23 -9.29
C CYS A 72 6.33 17.53 -8.70
N VAL A 73 7.04 18.10 -7.73
CA VAL A 73 6.76 19.41 -7.12
C VAL A 73 8.04 20.24 -7.23
N ASP A 74 7.96 21.40 -7.89
CA ASP A 74 9.09 22.33 -8.06
C ASP A 74 10.37 21.69 -8.61
N GLY A 75 10.21 20.72 -9.53
CA GLY A 75 11.34 20.00 -10.15
C GLY A 75 11.91 18.85 -9.30
N GLN A 76 11.32 18.56 -8.15
CA GLN A 76 11.72 17.46 -7.27
C GLN A 76 10.66 16.37 -7.22
N ILE A 77 11.11 15.11 -7.25
CA ILE A 77 10.23 13.95 -7.04
C ILE A 77 9.96 13.82 -5.54
N VAL A 78 8.71 14.05 -5.14
CA VAL A 78 8.28 14.02 -3.72
C VAL A 78 7.39 12.82 -3.40
N GLY A 79 6.94 12.10 -4.42
CA GLY A 79 6.14 10.89 -4.29
C GLY A 79 6.51 9.90 -5.38
N LEU A 80 6.45 8.62 -5.06
CA LEU A 80 6.80 7.52 -5.94
C LEU A 80 5.72 6.44 -5.86
N LEU A 81 5.38 5.89 -7.02
CA LEU A 81 4.39 4.84 -7.20
C LEU A 81 4.98 3.78 -8.12
N GLU A 82 5.12 2.57 -7.61
CA GLU A 82 5.54 1.40 -8.38
C GLU A 82 4.35 0.48 -8.59
N ILE A 83 4.10 0.12 -9.84
CA ILE A 83 2.99 -0.73 -10.24
C ILE A 83 3.47 -1.90 -11.07
N CYS A 84 2.75 -3.02 -10.99
CA CYS A 84 2.96 -4.23 -11.77
C CYS A 84 1.63 -4.79 -12.23
N MET A 85 1.57 -5.22 -13.48
CA MET A 85 0.39 -5.87 -14.03
C MET A 85 0.39 -7.35 -13.65
N GLU A 86 -0.73 -7.84 -13.12
CA GLU A 86 -0.98 -9.25 -12.90
C GLU A 86 -1.82 -9.79 -14.07
N ASP A 87 -1.16 -10.15 -15.18
CA ASP A 87 -1.81 -10.56 -16.43
C ASP A 87 -2.82 -11.70 -16.23
N TRP A 88 -2.47 -12.69 -15.39
CA TRP A 88 -3.32 -13.85 -15.08
C TRP A 88 -4.64 -13.44 -14.42
N SER A 89 -4.60 -12.48 -13.50
CA SER A 89 -5.75 -12.09 -12.69
C SER A 89 -6.48 -10.87 -13.25
N GLN A 90 -5.93 -10.24 -14.30
CA GLN A 90 -6.34 -8.94 -14.86
C GLN A 90 -6.43 -7.86 -13.79
N ARG A 91 -5.38 -7.77 -12.96
CA ARG A 91 -5.28 -6.79 -11.88
C ARG A 91 -4.01 -5.95 -12.01
N LEU A 92 -4.01 -4.78 -11.39
CA LEU A 92 -2.85 -3.92 -11.29
C LEU A 92 -2.44 -3.82 -9.83
N ARG A 93 -1.28 -4.38 -9.49
CA ARG A 93 -0.71 -4.31 -8.15
C ARG A 93 0.11 -3.04 -8.01
N ILE A 94 -0.16 -2.28 -6.97
CA ILE A 94 0.76 -1.27 -6.46
C ILE A 94 1.67 -2.00 -5.48
N SER A 95 2.93 -2.22 -5.87
CA SER A 95 3.93 -2.87 -5.03
C SER A 95 4.48 -1.90 -4.00
N ASN A 96 4.71 -0.64 -4.39
CA ASN A 96 5.23 0.40 -3.51
C ASN A 96 4.54 1.74 -3.76
N LEU A 97 4.19 2.43 -2.68
CA LEU A 97 3.70 3.80 -2.67
C LEU A 97 4.41 4.57 -1.57
N PHE A 98 5.12 5.62 -1.95
CA PHE A 98 5.91 6.42 -1.02
C PHE A 98 5.70 7.91 -1.27
N VAL A 99 5.67 8.67 -0.18
CA VAL A 99 5.67 10.13 -0.20
C VAL A 99 6.68 10.61 0.84
N GLU A 100 7.52 11.55 0.42
CA GLU A 100 8.50 12.19 1.28
C GLU A 100 7.85 12.74 2.54
N PRO A 101 8.42 12.54 3.74
CA PRO A 101 7.79 12.94 4.99
C PRO A 101 7.34 14.42 5.03
N ALA A 102 8.10 15.31 4.40
CA ALA A 102 7.78 16.74 4.33
C ALA A 102 6.56 17.07 3.45
N ASP A 103 6.19 16.17 2.54
CA ASP A 103 5.12 16.36 1.55
C ASP A 103 3.85 15.57 1.87
N ARG A 104 3.84 14.84 2.99
CA ARG A 104 2.65 14.13 3.47
C ARG A 104 1.57 15.10 3.92
N GLY A 105 0.31 14.65 3.84
CA GLY A 105 -0.85 15.48 4.15
C GLY A 105 -1.23 16.50 3.07
N ARG A 106 -0.50 16.55 1.95
CA ARG A 106 -0.75 17.44 0.80
C ARG A 106 -1.47 16.74 -0.37
N GLY A 107 -2.03 15.56 -0.13
CA GLY A 107 -2.77 14.77 -1.12
C GLY A 107 -1.91 14.01 -2.15
N CYS A 108 -0.59 13.92 -1.98
CA CYS A 108 0.31 13.29 -2.96
C CYS A 108 -0.03 11.83 -3.21
N ALA A 109 -0.17 11.05 -2.12
CA ALA A 109 -0.58 9.66 -2.21
C ALA A 109 -1.92 9.49 -2.95
N THR A 110 -2.89 10.37 -2.72
CA THR A 110 -4.20 10.32 -3.39
C THR A 110 -4.07 10.50 -4.90
N ARG A 111 -3.27 11.45 -5.37
CA ARG A 111 -3.05 11.67 -6.80
C ARG A 111 -2.30 10.49 -7.46
N LEU A 112 -1.33 9.91 -6.76
CA LEU A 112 -0.65 8.70 -7.23
C LEU A 112 -1.62 7.51 -7.33
N LEU A 113 -2.50 7.32 -6.34
CA LEU A 113 -3.54 6.29 -6.39
C LEU A 113 -4.52 6.52 -7.54
N GLU A 114 -4.97 7.76 -7.75
CA GLU A 114 -5.81 8.14 -8.88
C GLU A 114 -5.12 7.83 -10.22
N HIS A 115 -3.82 8.09 -10.33
CA HIS A 115 -3.04 7.74 -11.51
C HIS A 115 -3.00 6.23 -11.76
N ALA A 116 -2.74 5.40 -10.73
CA ALA A 116 -2.80 3.95 -10.85
C ALA A 116 -4.17 3.46 -11.35
N ILE A 117 -5.25 4.06 -10.83
CA ILE A 117 -6.63 3.78 -11.26
C ILE A 117 -6.84 4.16 -12.73
N GLN A 118 -6.33 5.30 -13.19
CA GLN A 118 -6.42 5.70 -14.59
C GLN A 118 -5.63 4.76 -15.51
N VAL A 119 -4.40 4.38 -15.14
CA VAL A 119 -3.60 3.40 -15.88
C VAL A 119 -4.36 2.08 -15.99
N ALA A 120 -4.96 1.61 -14.90
CA ALA A 120 -5.74 0.37 -14.91
C ALA A 120 -6.98 0.48 -15.83
N ARG A 121 -7.71 1.61 -15.82
CA ARG A 121 -8.85 1.85 -16.73
C ARG A 121 -8.44 1.82 -18.20
N GLN A 122 -7.30 2.43 -18.54
CA GLN A 122 -6.80 2.49 -19.92
C GLN A 122 -6.37 1.11 -20.46
N ARG A 123 -6.13 0.16 -19.56
CA ARG A 123 -5.61 -1.19 -19.89
C ARG A 123 -6.66 -2.29 -19.68
N ASP A 124 -7.93 -1.93 -19.58
CA ASP A 124 -9.05 -2.85 -19.34
C ASP A 124 -8.82 -3.78 -18.14
N ILE A 125 -8.15 -3.27 -17.11
CA ILE A 125 -7.93 -3.97 -15.85
C ILE A 125 -9.18 -3.85 -14.99
N ARG A 126 -9.49 -4.89 -14.20
CA ARG A 126 -10.74 -4.93 -13.40
C ARG A 126 -10.57 -4.46 -11.95
N CYS A 127 -9.34 -4.40 -11.45
CA CYS A 127 -9.05 -4.09 -10.06
C CYS A 127 -7.62 -3.58 -9.88
N VAL A 128 -7.47 -2.50 -9.12
CA VAL A 128 -6.19 -2.09 -8.54
C VAL A 128 -6.09 -2.68 -7.13
N LEU A 129 -4.96 -3.23 -6.74
CA LEU A 129 -4.77 -3.77 -5.39
C LEU A 129 -3.39 -3.45 -4.82
N LEU A 130 -3.29 -3.46 -3.51
CA LEU A 130 -2.08 -3.19 -2.75
C LEU A 130 -2.11 -3.95 -1.44
N GLU A 131 -0.95 -4.08 -0.83
CA GLU A 131 -0.83 -4.57 0.54
C GLU A 131 -0.36 -3.48 1.50
N THR A 132 -0.73 -3.65 2.77
CA THR A 132 -0.22 -2.84 3.87
C THR A 132 -0.31 -3.62 5.17
N GLN A 133 0.29 -3.09 6.24
CA GLN A 133 0.24 -3.71 7.55
C GLN A 133 -0.90 -3.10 8.36
N SER A 134 -1.54 -3.91 9.20
CA SER A 134 -2.66 -3.47 10.04
C SER A 134 -2.30 -2.37 11.04
N CYS A 135 -1.02 -2.16 11.33
CA CYS A 135 -0.54 -1.02 12.11
C CYS A 135 -0.44 0.29 11.31
N ASN A 136 -0.46 0.24 9.97
CA ASN A 136 -0.32 1.38 9.09
C ASN A 136 -1.64 2.13 8.89
N ASP A 137 -2.23 2.61 10.00
CA ASP A 137 -3.47 3.38 9.97
C ASP A 137 -3.43 4.56 8.99
N PRO A 138 -2.35 5.38 8.89
CA PRO A 138 -2.31 6.48 7.94
C PRO A 138 -2.50 6.02 6.48
N ALA A 139 -1.89 4.90 6.09
CA ALA A 139 -2.04 4.35 4.75
C ALA A 139 -3.44 3.77 4.54
N ILE A 140 -3.93 2.93 5.47
CA ILE A 140 -5.29 2.34 5.39
C ILE A 140 -6.35 3.45 5.26
N GLN A 141 -6.24 4.51 6.07
CA GLN A 141 -7.13 5.66 6.00
C GLN A 141 -7.02 6.42 4.67
N CYS A 142 -5.82 6.54 4.09
CA CYS A 142 -5.63 7.08 2.75
C CYS A 142 -6.36 6.23 1.70
N TYR A 143 -6.18 4.91 1.73
CA TYR A 143 -6.79 3.99 0.78
C TYR A 143 -8.31 3.98 0.88
N LEU A 144 -8.87 3.93 2.10
CA LEU A 144 -10.31 4.01 2.33
C LEU A 144 -10.91 5.31 1.76
N ARG A 145 -10.25 6.46 1.98
CA ARG A 145 -10.68 7.75 1.40
C ARG A 145 -10.59 7.78 -0.12
N SER A 146 -9.65 7.04 -0.69
CA SER A 146 -9.50 6.85 -2.14
C SER A 146 -10.42 5.77 -2.71
N GLY A 147 -11.35 5.21 -1.92
CA GLY A 147 -12.36 4.24 -2.38
C GLY A 147 -11.89 2.79 -2.40
N PHE A 148 -10.71 2.48 -1.85
CA PHE A 148 -10.27 1.10 -1.71
C PHE A 148 -11.05 0.39 -0.60
N VAL A 149 -11.27 -0.91 -0.77
CA VAL A 149 -11.97 -1.80 0.15
C VAL A 149 -11.06 -2.95 0.60
N PHE A 150 -11.41 -3.61 1.69
CA PHE A 150 -10.73 -4.82 2.15
C PHE A 150 -10.95 -5.98 1.18
N LEU A 151 -9.88 -6.65 0.77
CA LEU A 151 -9.93 -7.83 -0.09
C LEU A 151 -9.57 -9.13 0.64
N GLY A 152 -8.67 -9.04 1.62
CA GLY A 152 -8.18 -10.21 2.33
C GLY A 152 -7.02 -9.84 3.26
N CYS A 153 -6.48 -10.86 3.92
CA CYS A 153 -5.31 -10.70 4.77
C CYS A 153 -4.56 -12.02 4.88
N ASP A 154 -3.35 -11.95 5.41
CA ASP A 154 -2.57 -13.09 5.83
C ASP A 154 -2.06 -12.84 7.25
N LEU A 155 -2.43 -13.75 8.16
CA LEU A 155 -2.25 -13.62 9.61
C LEU A 155 -0.84 -14.03 10.08
N SER A 156 0.04 -14.48 9.16
CA SER A 156 1.33 -15.09 9.51
C SER A 156 2.50 -14.75 8.57
N VAL A 157 2.37 -13.70 7.75
CA VAL A 157 3.37 -13.31 6.74
C VAL A 157 4.72 -12.98 7.35
N GLY A 158 4.73 -12.14 8.38
CA GLY A 158 5.94 -11.72 9.05
C GLY A 158 6.32 -12.69 10.16
N SER A 159 5.33 -13.21 10.88
CA SER A 159 5.52 -14.18 11.96
C SER A 159 4.21 -14.81 12.43
N ASN A 160 4.29 -15.91 13.17
CA ASN A 160 3.15 -16.49 13.90
C ASN A 160 2.61 -15.60 15.04
N GLN A 161 3.16 -14.39 15.22
CA GLN A 161 2.76 -13.43 16.26
C GLN A 161 2.15 -12.15 15.68
N ASP A 162 1.83 -12.10 14.38
CA ASP A 162 1.43 -10.86 13.70
C ASP A 162 0.14 -10.27 14.27
N ILE A 163 -0.80 -11.12 14.71
CA ILE A 163 -2.02 -10.69 15.41
C ILE A 163 -1.67 -9.98 16.72
N GLN A 164 -0.85 -10.61 17.57
CA GLN A 164 -0.44 -10.05 18.87
C GLN A 164 0.37 -8.77 18.69
N ARG A 165 1.17 -8.69 17.63
CA ARG A 165 1.96 -7.51 17.25
C ARG A 165 1.14 -6.43 16.55
N LYS A 166 -0.14 -6.67 16.26
CA LYS A 166 -1.03 -5.75 15.52
C LYS A 166 -0.45 -5.39 14.15
N ASN A 167 0.25 -6.32 13.51
CA ASN A 167 1.03 -6.12 12.29
C ASN A 167 0.69 -7.17 11.21
N VAL A 168 -0.60 -7.46 11.04
CA VAL A 168 -1.12 -8.40 10.06
C VAL A 168 -1.04 -7.79 8.65
N ARG A 169 -0.68 -8.59 7.63
CA ARG A 169 -0.73 -8.13 6.24
C ARG A 169 -2.18 -8.06 5.79
N ILE A 170 -2.62 -6.89 5.37
CA ILE A 170 -3.94 -6.63 4.80
C ILE A 170 -3.77 -6.35 3.31
N GLU A 171 -4.63 -6.94 2.50
CA GLU A 171 -4.78 -6.61 1.09
C GLU A 171 -6.03 -5.74 0.90
N MET A 172 -5.85 -4.63 0.19
CA MET A 172 -6.91 -3.70 -0.16
C MET A 172 -6.96 -3.51 -1.67
N GLY A 173 -8.13 -3.15 -2.20
CA GLY A 173 -8.25 -2.89 -3.64
C GLY A 173 -9.40 -1.98 -4.02
N TYR A 174 -9.33 -1.49 -5.25
CA TYR A 174 -10.30 -0.63 -5.89
C TYR A 174 -10.86 -1.36 -7.11
N TYR A 175 -12.18 -1.57 -7.15
CA TYR A 175 -12.87 -2.15 -8.30
C TYR A 175 -13.16 -1.06 -9.34
N LEU A 176 -12.83 -1.33 -10.61
CA LEU A 176 -12.98 -0.38 -11.71
C LEU A 176 -14.38 -0.40 -12.34
#